data_AF-A0A3S8XY65-F1
#
_entry.id   AF-A0A3S8XY65-F1
#
_cell.length_a   1.000
_cell.length_b   1.000
_cell.length_c   1.000
_cell.angle_alpha   90.00
_cell.angle_beta   90.00
_cell.angle_gamma   90.00
#
_symmetry.space_group_name_H-M   'P 1'
#
loop_
_entity.id
_entity.type
_entity.pdbx_description
1 polymer ?
#
loop_
_entity_poly.entity_id
_entity_poly.type
_entity_poly.pdbx_seq_one_letter_code
_entity_poly.pdbx_strand_id
1 'polypeptide(L)' 'MTKAEKAQAIDDIGRMLWEGVIEEHPAIWFVMRLYKVDLGTADDMVTEAMANHMVDELEYGLKKIGDKRVGH' A
#
# COMPACT_ATOMS: atom_id res chain seq x y z
N MET A 1 4.15 -10.46 16.95
CA MET A 1 4.42 -9.63 15.76
C MET A 1 5.31 -8.47 16.15
N THR A 2 6.47 -8.36 15.54
CA THR A 2 7.44 -7.28 15.70
C THR A 2 6.96 -6.02 14.98
N LYS A 3 7.64 -4.88 15.20
CA LYS A 3 7.35 -3.63 14.46
C LYS A 3 7.57 -3.79 12.95
N ALA A 4 8.59 -4.56 12.55
CA ALA A 4 8.91 -4.81 11.14
C ALA A 4 7.83 -5.67 10.47
N GLU A 5 7.36 -6.73 11.13
CA GLU A 5 6.29 -7.58 10.60
C GLU A 5 4.97 -6.82 10.44
N LYS A 6 4.68 -5.86 11.33
CA LYS A 6 3.52 -4.98 11.16
C LYS A 6 3.66 -4.06 9.96
N ALA A 7 4.82 -3.43 9.79
CA ALA A 7 5.12 -2.59 8.64
C ALA A 7 4.97 -3.36 7.31
N GLN A 8 5.48 -4.60 7.25
CA GLN A 8 5.28 -5.44 6.06
C GLN A 8 3.79 -5.73 5.81
N ALA A 9 3.01 -6.01 6.86
CA ALA A 9 1.59 -6.32 6.71
C ALA A 9 0.78 -5.14 6.17
N ILE A 10 1.13 -3.89 6.51
CA ILE A 10 0.45 -2.72 5.95
C ILE A 10 0.87 -2.44 4.50
N ASP A 11 2.13 -2.69 4.14
CA ASP A 11 2.58 -2.61 2.74
C ASP A 11 1.84 -3.64 1.86
N ASP A 12 1.70 -4.87 2.37
CA ASP A 12 0.94 -5.93 1.68
C ASP A 12 -0.54 -5.55 1.52
N ILE A 13 -1.15 -4.91 2.52
CA ILE A 13 -2.53 -4.39 2.44
C ILE A 13 -2.64 -3.33 1.34
N GLY A 14 -1.71 -2.37 1.28
CA GLY A 14 -1.69 -1.33 0.26
C GLY A 14 -1.66 -1.91 -1.16
N ARG A 15 -0.80 -2.91 -1.38
CA ARG A 15 -0.75 -3.66 -2.63
C ARG A 15 -2.05 -4.40 -2.93
N MET A 16 -2.60 -5.13 -1.96
CA MET A 16 -3.84 -5.89 -2.15
C MET A 16 -5.04 -4.98 -2.47
N LEU A 17 -5.08 -3.77 -1.93
CA LEU A 17 -6.12 -2.78 -2.26
C LEU A 17 -5.97 -2.25 -3.68
N TRP A 18 -4.75 -1.87 -4.06
CA TRP A 18 -4.46 -1.38 -5.41
C TRP A 18 -4.77 -2.45 -6.48
N GLU A 19 -4.39 -3.70 -6.24
CA GLU A 19 -4.68 -4.83 -7.13
C GLU A 19 -6.15 -5.27 -7.11
N GLY A 20 -6.98 -4.71 -6.21
CA GLY A 20 -8.39 -5.07 -6.06
C GLY A 20 -8.63 -6.46 -5.45
N VAL A 21 -7.65 -6.99 -4.72
CA VAL A 21 -7.70 -8.31 -4.06
C VAL A 21 -8.50 -8.26 -2.75
N ILE A 22 -8.54 -7.11 -2.08
CA ILE A 22 -9.29 -6.89 -0.85
C ILE A 22 -10.12 -5.60 -0.95
N GLU A 23 -11.27 -5.58 -0.30
CA GLU A 23 -12.05 -4.35 -0.13
C GLU A 23 -11.46 -3.47 0.99
N GLU A 24 -11.67 -2.16 0.87
CA GLU A 24 -11.19 -1.14 1.80
C GLU A 24 -11.67 -1.36 3.25
N HIS A 25 -12.96 -1.65 3.44
CA HIS A 25 -13.51 -1.87 4.78
C HIS A 25 -12.79 -3.00 5.54
N PRO A 26 -12.69 -4.24 5.03
CA PRO A 26 -11.91 -5.31 5.66
C PRO A 26 -10.45 -4.93 5.98
N ALA A 27 -9.79 -4.19 5.08
CA ALA A 27 -8.43 -3.72 5.30
C ALA A 27 -8.33 -2.75 6.49
N ILE A 28 -9.24 -1.78 6.57
CA ILE A 28 -9.33 -0.84 7.70
C ILE A 28 -9.55 -1.59 9.02
N TRP A 29 -10.52 -2.51 9.06
CA TRP A 29 -10.79 -3.32 10.25
C TRP A 29 -9.57 -4.14 10.70
N PHE A 30 -8.82 -4.70 9.75
CA PHE A 30 -7.58 -5.41 10.04
C PHE A 30 -6.53 -4.47 10.66
N VAL A 31 -6.28 -3.31 10.05
CA VAL A 31 -5.30 -2.32 10.53
C VAL A 31 -5.68 -1.79 11.92
N MET A 32 -6.96 -1.48 12.16
CA MET A 32 -7.47 -1.08 13.49
C MET A 32 -7.06 -2.09 14.56
N ARG A 33 -7.30 -3.39 14.32
CA ARG A 33 -7.00 -4.45 15.30
C ARG A 33 -5.51 -4.72 15.43
N LEU A 34 -4.76 -4.61 14.33
CA LEU A 34 -3.33 -4.85 14.31
C LEU A 34 -2.54 -3.76 15.06
N TYR A 35 -2.92 -2.49 14.87
CA TYR A 35 -2.24 -1.34 15.44
C TYR A 35 -2.91 -0.81 16.72
N LYS A 36 -4.12 -1.26 17.04
CA LYS A 36 -4.93 -0.81 18.17
C LYS A 36 -5.22 0.71 18.11
N VAL A 37 -5.60 1.16 16.92
CA VAL A 37 -5.94 2.55 16.61
C VAL A 37 -7.43 2.70 16.32
N ASP A 38 -7.92 3.93 16.31
CA ASP A 38 -9.30 4.23 15.92
C ASP A 38 -9.53 4.09 14.41
N LEU A 39 -10.80 4.24 14.01
CA LEU A 39 -11.23 4.08 12.61
C LEU A 39 -10.54 5.08 11.69
N GLY A 40 -10.51 6.36 12.07
CA GLY A 40 -9.93 7.41 11.22
C GLY A 40 -8.43 7.21 11.03
N THR A 41 -7.71 6.87 12.09
CA THR A 41 -6.27 6.58 12.01
C THR A 41 -6.00 5.35 11.13
N ALA A 42 -6.83 4.30 11.24
CA ALA A 42 -6.66 3.11 10.40
C ALA A 42 -6.99 3.39 8.92
N ASP A 43 -8.01 4.22 8.66
CA ASP A 43 -8.39 4.68 7.33
C ASP A 43 -7.25 5.47 6.65
N ASP A 44 -6.68 6.44 7.37
CA ASP A 44 -5.51 7.20 6.92
C ASP A 44 -4.33 6.28 6.58
N MET A 45 -4.03 5.33 7.48
CA MET A 45 -2.94 4.37 7.30
C MET A 45 -3.15 3.47 6.07
N VAL A 46 -4.38 2.99 5.86
CA VAL A 46 -4.73 2.16 4.71
C VAL A 46 -4.64 2.95 3.40
N THR A 47 -5.17 4.18 3.39
CA THR A 47 -5.12 5.08 2.24
C THR A 47 -3.69 5.44 1.88
N GLU A 48 -2.84 5.75 2.86
CA GLU A 48 -1.42 6.04 2.66
C GLU A 48 -0.68 4.82 2.07
N ALA A 49 -0.93 3.62 2.60
CA ALA A 49 -0.31 2.39 2.10
C ALA A 49 -0.68 2.10 0.64
N MET A 50 -1.95 2.28 0.27
CA MET A 50 -2.41 2.13 -1.12
C MET A 50 -1.77 3.20 -2.02
N ALA A 51 -1.70 4.45 -1.58
CA ALA A 51 -1.10 5.54 -2.34
C ALA A 51 0.40 5.33 -2.58
N ASN A 52 1.14 4.86 -1.57
CA ASN A 52 2.57 4.55 -1.70
C ASN A 52 2.80 3.46 -2.77
N HIS A 53 2.00 2.39 -2.74
CA HIS A 53 2.13 1.33 -3.74
C HIS A 53 1.79 1.82 -5.16
N MET A 54 0.76 2.65 -5.31
CA MET A 54 0.44 3.28 -6.60
C MET A 54 1.60 4.14 -7.13
N VAL A 55 2.25 4.92 -6.27
CA VAL A 55 3.43 5.72 -6.64
C VAL A 55 4.56 4.83 -7.10
N ASP A 56 4.89 3.77 -6.36
CA ASP A 56 5.95 2.83 -6.72
C ASP A 56 5.71 2.18 -8.09
N GLU A 57 4.48 1.76 -8.38
CA GLU A 57 4.13 1.20 -9.69
C GLU A 57 4.23 2.22 -10.82
N LEU A 58 3.77 3.45 -10.60
CA LEU A 58 3.86 4.54 -11.58
C LEU A 58 5.33 4.90 -11.87
N GLU A 59 6.15 5.03 -10.83
CA GLU A 59 7.58 5.28 -10.96
C GLU A 59 8.29 4.16 -11.72
N TYR A 60 7.96 2.90 -11.42
CA TYR A 60 8.48 1.75 -12.16
C TYR A 60 8.06 1.75 -13.63
N GLY A 61 6.80 2.11 -13.92
CA GLY A 61 6.30 2.28 -15.29
C GLY A 61 7.00 3.41 -16.05
N LEU A 62 7.18 4.57 -15.41
CA LEU A 62 7.88 5.72 -15.97
C LEU A 62 9.34 5.42 -16.26
N LYS A 63 10.03 4.72 -15.35
CA LYS A 63 11.42 4.28 -15.56
C LYS A 63 11.55 3.37 -16.78
N LYS A 64 10.66 2.39 -16.94
CA LYS A 64 10.64 1.52 -18.13
C LYS A 64 10.47 2.30 -19.43
N ILE A 65 9.66 3.36 -19.43
CA ILE A 65 9.47 4.24 -20.61
C ILE A 65 10.72 5.09 -20.86
N GLY A 66 11.32 5.66 -19.80
CA GLY A 66 12.56 6.41 -19.87
C GLY A 66 13.72 5.59 -20.43
N ASP A 67 13.92 4.37 -19.92
CA ASP A 67 14.96 3.44 -20.39
C ASP A 67 14.79 3.08 -21.87
N LYS A 68 13.54 2.88 -22.32
CA LYS A 68 13.22 2.66 -23.75
C LYS A 68 13.47 3.89 -24.62
N ARG A 69 13.41 5.10 -24.08
CA ARG A 69 13.60 6.36 -24.83
C ARG A 69 15.07 6.72 -25.01
N VAL A 70 15.95 6.33 -24.08
CA VAL A 70 17.39 6.67 -24.13
C VAL A 70 18.21 5.65 -24.94
N GLY A 71 17.69 4.45 -25.15
CA GLY A 71 18.34 3.42 -25.97
C GLY A 71 17.62 3.16 -27.28
N HIS A 72 17.65 4.08 -28.26
CA HIS A 72 17.54 3.82 -29.71
C HIS A 72 17.95 5.05 -30.53
#